data_AF-A0A526QNY1-F1
#
_entry.id   AF-A0A526QNY1-F1
#
_cell.length_a   1.000
_cell.length_b   1.000
_cell.length_c   1.000
_cell.angle_alpha   90.00
_cell.angle_beta   90.00
_cell.angle_gamma   90.00
#
_symmetry.space_group_name_H-M   'P 1'
#
loop_
_entity.id
_entity.type
_entity.pdbx_description
1 polymer ?
#
loop_
_entity_poly.entity_id
_entity_poly.type
_entity_poly.pdbx_seq_one_letter_code
_entity_poly.pdbx_strand_id
1 'polypeptide(L)'
;KELADAAVAAGVEHVVFSGLENVEAITGGTKWAPHFTDKAKVEDYIRSLPIRSSFVYLAFYYTNFLEYYVPQGVEDGIDFAIYLPPDIPVPFCDPLTAAGPAVREIFDHPARYTGEALPVIGEFISAQQMVDTFVRVTGKRARYASAYSREDLLRHFPGFAGNEHLVRELVGMVEYAVEYGYYAPGRDLTWSRKIDPNALTWEQFLKRSKWQGDLLSYGAAAEAELAPI
;
A
#
# COMPACT_ATOMS: atom_id res chain seq x y z
N LYS A 1 -13.11 -8.07 13.52
CA LYS A 1 -13.73 -8.10 14.86
C LYS A 1 -13.60 -9.49 15.47
N GLU A 2 -14.12 -10.52 14.82
CA GLU A 2 -14.05 -11.93 15.29
C GLU A 2 -12.64 -12.38 15.73
N LEU A 3 -11.59 -12.10 14.95
CA LEU A 3 -10.21 -12.44 15.33
C LEU A 3 -9.73 -11.70 16.59
N ALA A 4 -10.19 -10.48 16.81
CA ALA A 4 -9.84 -9.71 18.00
C ALA A 4 -10.56 -10.27 19.24
N ASP A 5 -11.83 -10.68 19.09
CA ASP A 5 -12.60 -11.35 20.15
C ASP A 5 -11.99 -12.70 20.52
N ALA A 6 -11.58 -13.48 19.51
CA ALA A 6 -10.88 -14.74 19.70
C ALA A 6 -9.54 -14.52 20.42
N ALA A 7 -8.78 -13.46 20.10
CA ALA A 7 -7.54 -13.13 20.78
C ALA A 7 -7.76 -12.81 22.26
N VAL A 8 -8.80 -12.04 22.59
CA VAL A 8 -9.21 -11.77 23.99
C VAL A 8 -9.59 -13.07 24.69
N ALA A 9 -10.45 -13.89 24.08
CA ALA A 9 -10.93 -15.15 24.66
C ALA A 9 -9.79 -16.16 24.90
N ALA A 10 -8.78 -16.17 24.02
CA ALA A 10 -7.60 -17.02 24.13
C ALA A 10 -6.53 -16.47 25.12
N GLY A 11 -6.73 -15.28 25.68
CA GLY A 11 -5.76 -14.64 26.58
C GLY A 11 -4.49 -14.17 25.89
N VAL A 12 -4.56 -13.78 24.61
CA VAL A 12 -3.43 -13.19 23.88
C VAL A 12 -2.97 -11.91 24.59
N GLU A 13 -1.66 -11.77 24.78
CA GLU A 13 -1.10 -10.66 25.56
C GLU A 13 -0.96 -9.35 24.77
N HIS A 14 -0.83 -9.42 23.45
CA HIS A 14 -0.67 -8.26 22.57
C HIS A 14 -1.09 -8.59 21.13
N VAL A 15 -1.96 -7.77 20.56
CA VAL A 15 -2.33 -7.79 19.14
C VAL A 15 -1.64 -6.65 18.39
N VAL A 16 -0.98 -6.97 17.28
CA VAL A 16 -0.55 -5.97 16.29
C VAL A 16 -1.45 -6.07 15.07
N PHE A 17 -2.15 -4.98 14.73
CA PHE A 17 -3.09 -4.95 13.61
C PHE A 17 -2.57 -4.03 12.50
N SER A 18 -2.71 -4.48 11.25
CA SER A 18 -2.42 -3.62 10.09
C SER A 18 -3.63 -2.73 9.84
N GLY A 19 -3.59 -1.52 10.39
CA GLY A 19 -4.63 -0.51 10.26
C GLY A 19 -4.38 0.46 9.10
N LEU A 20 -5.32 1.38 8.91
CA LEU A 20 -5.26 2.52 7.99
C LEU A 20 -6.13 3.65 8.55
N GLU A 21 -6.02 4.85 7.99
CA GLU A 21 -6.78 6.02 8.44
C GLU A 21 -8.28 5.91 8.13
N ASN A 22 -9.11 6.58 8.93
CA ASN A 22 -10.55 6.67 8.67
C ASN A 22 -10.85 7.75 7.61
N VAL A 23 -10.79 7.37 6.33
CA VAL A 23 -10.97 8.30 5.20
C VAL A 23 -12.35 8.95 5.21
N GLU A 24 -13.40 8.19 5.54
CA GLU A 24 -14.77 8.71 5.64
C GLU A 24 -14.86 9.85 6.68
N ALA A 25 -14.32 9.63 7.88
CA ALA A 25 -14.33 10.64 8.94
C ALA A 25 -13.46 11.86 8.59
N ILE A 26 -12.25 11.65 8.04
CA ILE A 26 -11.30 12.74 7.72
C ILE A 26 -11.87 13.65 6.63
N THR A 27 -12.53 13.08 5.63
CA THR A 27 -12.99 13.81 4.44
C THR A 27 -14.43 14.28 4.54
N GLY A 28 -15.13 13.99 5.64
CA GLY A 28 -16.56 14.24 5.78
C GLY A 28 -17.41 13.44 4.78
N GLY A 29 -16.95 12.25 4.39
CA GLY A 29 -17.61 11.37 3.43
C GLY A 29 -17.46 11.77 1.96
N THR A 30 -16.61 12.74 1.64
CA THR A 30 -16.42 13.19 0.24
C THR A 30 -15.55 12.23 -0.58
N LYS A 31 -14.67 11.46 0.06
CA LYS A 31 -13.83 10.44 -0.59
C LYS A 31 -14.27 9.03 -0.22
N TRP A 32 -14.19 8.11 -1.18
CA TRP A 32 -14.62 6.71 -1.02
C TRP A 32 -13.42 5.75 -1.03
N ALA A 33 -13.00 5.30 0.14
CA ALA A 33 -11.94 4.30 0.31
C ALA A 33 -12.30 3.33 1.46
N PRO A 34 -13.27 2.42 1.26
CA PRO A 34 -13.76 1.54 2.33
C PRO A 34 -12.66 0.64 2.93
N HIS A 35 -11.67 0.18 2.17
CA HIS A 35 -10.56 -0.62 2.71
C HIS A 35 -9.67 0.15 3.70
N PHE A 36 -9.67 1.48 3.67
CA PHE A 36 -9.06 2.33 4.70
C PHE A 36 -10.00 2.46 5.89
N THR A 37 -11.21 2.97 5.63
CA THR A 37 -12.23 3.27 6.64
C THR A 37 -12.60 2.05 7.48
N ASP A 38 -12.79 0.89 6.86
CA ASP A 38 -13.19 -0.34 7.56
C ASP A 38 -12.06 -0.90 8.41
N LYS A 39 -10.80 -0.75 7.99
CA LYS A 39 -9.64 -1.07 8.85
C LYS A 39 -9.60 -0.15 10.06
N ALA A 40 -9.85 1.15 9.89
CA ALA A 40 -9.93 2.09 11.00
C ALA A 40 -11.05 1.73 11.99
N LYS A 41 -12.24 1.35 11.48
CA LYS A 41 -13.37 0.89 12.31
C LYS A 41 -13.06 -0.41 13.07
N VAL A 42 -12.26 -1.31 12.48
CA VAL A 42 -11.76 -2.51 13.17
C VAL A 42 -10.72 -2.15 14.22
N GLU A 43 -9.85 -1.20 13.94
CA GLU A 43 -8.89 -0.68 14.93
C GLU A 43 -9.60 -0.04 16.13
N ASP A 44 -10.60 0.82 15.92
CA ASP A 44 -11.41 1.41 17.00
C ASP A 44 -12.04 0.32 17.87
N TYR A 45 -12.52 -0.76 17.24
CA TYR A 45 -13.02 -1.92 17.96
C TYR A 45 -11.93 -2.60 18.80
N ILE A 46 -10.76 -2.87 18.22
CA ILE A 46 -9.64 -3.49 18.95
C ILE A 46 -9.22 -2.62 20.15
N ARG A 47 -9.19 -1.30 19.99
CA ARG A 47 -8.87 -0.34 21.07
C ARG A 47 -9.87 -0.39 22.23
N SER A 48 -11.12 -0.78 21.97
CA SER A 48 -12.16 -0.92 23.01
C SER A 48 -12.04 -2.21 23.83
N LEU A 49 -11.26 -3.19 23.36
CA LEU A 49 -11.14 -4.50 23.99
C LEU A 49 -10.10 -4.47 25.14
N PRO A 50 -10.24 -5.35 26.15
CA PRO A 50 -9.30 -5.46 27.26
C PRO A 50 -8.03 -6.24 26.85
N ILE A 51 -7.40 -5.85 25.75
CA ILE A 51 -6.18 -6.45 25.21
C ILE A 51 -5.20 -5.36 24.80
N ARG A 52 -3.91 -5.55 25.07
CA ARG A 52 -2.88 -4.65 24.57
C ARG A 52 -2.91 -4.69 23.05
N SER A 53 -2.93 -3.51 22.42
CA SER A 53 -2.94 -3.41 20.96
C SER A 53 -2.00 -2.33 20.46
N SER A 54 -1.45 -2.55 19.28
CA SER A 54 -0.64 -1.59 18.51
C SER A 54 -0.97 -1.73 17.03
N PHE A 55 -0.66 -0.71 16.25
CA PHE A 55 -1.11 -0.65 14.87
C PHE A 55 0.03 -0.24 13.94
N VAL A 56 0.15 -0.93 12.81
CA VAL A 56 1.10 -0.59 11.76
C VAL A 56 0.33 -0.12 10.53
N TYR A 57 0.69 1.04 10.00
CA TYR A 57 0.06 1.60 8.81
C TYR A 57 1.06 1.52 7.67
N LEU A 58 0.86 0.54 6.81
CA LEU A 58 1.75 0.29 5.68
C LEU A 58 1.49 1.31 4.57
N ALA A 59 2.59 1.81 3.98
CA ALA A 59 2.55 2.66 2.80
C ALA A 59 2.07 1.91 1.55
N PHE A 60 1.95 2.61 0.41
CA PHE A 60 1.76 1.92 -0.88
C PHE A 60 2.87 0.90 -1.14
N TYR A 61 2.55 -0.18 -1.85
CA TYR A 61 3.53 -1.23 -2.12
C TYR A 61 4.20 -1.06 -3.47
N TYR A 62 5.52 -1.23 -3.48
CA TYR A 62 6.29 -1.39 -4.71
C TYR A 62 5.80 -2.59 -5.54
N THR A 63 5.39 -3.68 -4.87
CA THR A 63 4.89 -4.91 -5.51
C THR A 63 3.56 -4.71 -6.25
N ASN A 64 2.81 -3.63 -5.99
CA ASN A 64 1.59 -3.34 -6.74
C ASN A 64 1.87 -3.14 -8.23
N PHE A 65 3.03 -2.58 -8.60
CA PHE A 65 3.45 -2.40 -10.00
C PHE A 65 3.93 -3.69 -10.66
N LEU A 66 4.25 -4.71 -9.87
CA LEU A 66 4.66 -6.02 -10.38
C LEU A 66 3.46 -6.88 -10.76
N GLU A 67 2.32 -6.69 -10.09
CA GLU A 67 1.15 -7.57 -10.22
C GLU A 67 -0.10 -6.89 -10.78
N TYR A 68 -0.45 -5.69 -10.30
CA TYR A 68 -1.74 -5.04 -10.60
C TYR A 68 -1.62 -3.88 -11.59
N TYR A 69 -0.54 -3.10 -11.49
CA TYR A 69 -0.29 -1.92 -12.33
C TYR A 69 0.95 -2.12 -13.20
N VAL A 70 0.98 -3.27 -13.89
CA VAL A 70 2.12 -3.69 -14.70
C VAL A 70 2.33 -2.70 -15.86
N PRO A 71 3.55 -2.16 -16.04
CA PRO A 71 3.87 -1.30 -17.17
C PRO A 71 3.56 -1.97 -18.50
N GLN A 72 3.06 -1.21 -19.46
CA GLN A 72 2.62 -1.73 -20.76
C GLN A 72 3.67 -1.44 -21.83
N GLY A 73 4.02 -2.45 -22.63
CA GLY A 73 4.87 -2.27 -23.79
C GLY A 73 4.15 -1.48 -24.89
N VAL A 74 4.85 -0.51 -25.48
CA VAL A 74 4.39 0.31 -26.62
C VAL A 74 5.49 0.37 -27.69
N GLU A 75 5.18 0.88 -28.89
CA GLU A 75 6.11 0.91 -30.02
C GLU A 75 7.48 1.55 -29.67
N ASP A 76 7.48 2.61 -28.87
CA ASP A 76 8.69 3.39 -28.51
C ASP A 76 9.25 3.12 -27.10
N GLY A 77 8.81 2.05 -26.44
CA GLY A 77 9.29 1.67 -25.10
C GLY A 77 8.17 1.16 -24.19
N ILE A 78 8.08 1.74 -22.99
CA ILE A 78 7.12 1.32 -21.96
C ILE A 78 6.29 2.52 -21.51
N ASP A 79 4.98 2.35 -21.49
CA ASP A 79 4.06 3.23 -20.77
C ASP A 79 3.94 2.71 -19.33
N PHE A 80 4.53 3.46 -18.40
CA PHE A 80 4.44 3.18 -16.97
C PHE A 80 3.25 3.97 -16.41
N ALA A 81 2.07 3.37 -16.51
CA ALA A 81 0.82 3.96 -16.05
C ALA A 81 0.73 3.90 -14.52
N ILE A 82 0.74 5.06 -13.86
CA ILE A 82 0.72 5.16 -12.38
C ILE A 82 -0.53 5.93 -11.95
N TYR A 83 -1.20 5.40 -10.92
CA TYR A 83 -2.47 5.91 -10.37
C TYR A 83 -2.30 7.19 -9.52
N LEU A 84 -1.19 7.90 -9.67
CA LEU A 84 -0.81 9.08 -8.88
C LEU A 84 -0.33 10.18 -9.83
N PRO A 85 -0.54 11.46 -9.49
CA PRO A 85 0.02 12.58 -10.25
C PRO A 85 1.55 12.51 -10.33
N PRO A 86 2.17 13.06 -11.40
CA PRO A 86 3.60 12.87 -11.68
C PRO A 86 4.52 13.48 -10.61
N ASP A 87 4.11 14.61 -10.03
CA ASP A 87 4.98 15.47 -9.22
C ASP A 87 4.65 15.46 -7.72
N ILE A 88 3.71 14.62 -7.28
CA ILE A 88 3.31 14.54 -5.88
C ILE A 88 3.99 13.34 -5.21
N PRO A 89 4.95 13.54 -4.29
CA PRO A 89 5.57 12.44 -3.56
C PRO A 89 4.58 11.83 -2.57
N VAL A 90 4.43 10.52 -2.61
CA VAL A 90 3.62 9.75 -1.65
C VAL A 90 4.44 8.61 -1.06
N PRO A 91 4.08 8.08 0.12
CA PRO A 91 4.89 7.06 0.77
C PRO A 91 4.72 5.71 0.08
N PHE A 92 5.84 5.02 -0.13
CA PHE A 92 5.89 3.64 -0.58
C PHE A 92 6.80 2.78 0.32
N CYS A 93 6.59 1.46 0.31
CA CYS A 93 7.46 0.48 0.92
C CYS A 93 7.48 -0.85 0.14
N ASP A 94 8.48 -1.68 0.43
CA ASP A 94 8.44 -3.10 0.08
C ASP A 94 7.76 -3.88 1.22
N PRO A 95 6.53 -4.41 1.04
CA PRO A 95 5.80 -5.07 2.12
C PRO A 95 6.53 -6.30 2.65
N LEU A 96 7.30 -7.00 1.80
CA LEU A 96 7.96 -8.25 2.17
C LEU A 96 9.17 -8.04 3.08
N THR A 97 9.73 -6.83 3.11
CA THR A 97 10.92 -6.52 3.91
C THR A 97 10.67 -5.48 5.00
N ALA A 98 9.71 -4.56 4.82
CA ALA A 98 9.46 -3.48 5.77
C ALA A 98 8.52 -3.88 6.93
N ALA A 99 7.56 -4.79 6.70
CA ALA A 99 6.57 -5.14 7.72
C ALA A 99 7.17 -5.90 8.92
N GLY A 100 8.08 -6.85 8.64
CA GLY A 100 8.70 -7.70 9.67
C GLY A 100 9.46 -6.92 10.76
N PRO A 101 10.41 -6.05 10.40
CA PRO A 101 11.14 -5.21 11.37
C PRO A 101 10.22 -4.34 12.22
N ALA A 102 9.20 -3.72 11.62
CA ALA A 102 8.23 -2.89 12.33
C ALA A 102 7.42 -3.69 13.37
N VAL A 103 6.89 -4.84 12.99
CA VAL A 103 6.14 -5.71 13.91
C VAL A 103 7.04 -6.27 15.01
N ARG A 104 8.28 -6.66 14.68
CA ARG A 104 9.27 -7.13 15.65
C ARG A 104 9.58 -6.05 16.71
N GLU A 105 9.84 -4.82 16.27
CA GLU A 105 10.13 -3.70 17.18
C GLU A 105 9.00 -3.44 18.18
N ILE A 106 7.75 -3.58 17.73
CA ILE A 106 6.56 -3.44 18.58
C ILE A 106 6.52 -4.53 19.66
N PHE A 107 6.77 -5.79 19.28
CA PHE A 107 6.77 -6.91 20.23
C PHE A 107 7.97 -6.92 21.18
N ASP A 108 9.12 -6.40 20.75
CA ASP A 108 10.29 -6.23 21.62
C ASP A 108 10.06 -5.13 22.68
N HIS A 109 9.21 -4.14 22.38
CA HIS A 109 8.95 -2.98 23.24
C HIS A 109 7.46 -2.67 23.44
N PRO A 110 6.65 -3.63 23.94
CA PRO A 110 5.19 -3.53 23.93
C PRO A 110 4.67 -2.36 24.76
N ALA A 111 5.32 -2.04 25.89
CA ALA A 111 4.95 -0.91 26.75
C ALA A 111 5.14 0.45 26.06
N ARG A 112 6.07 0.56 25.12
CA ARG A 112 6.34 1.80 24.37
C ARG A 112 5.28 2.04 23.30
N TYR A 113 4.76 0.96 22.70
CA TYR A 113 3.94 1.03 21.48
C TYR A 113 2.48 0.69 21.70
N THR A 114 2.08 0.35 22.93
CA THR A 114 0.67 0.12 23.26
C THR A 114 -0.17 1.35 22.91
N GLY A 115 -1.20 1.18 22.09
CA GLY A 115 -2.08 2.24 21.61
C GLY A 115 -1.54 3.04 20.43
N GLU A 116 -0.29 2.86 20.03
CA GLU A 116 0.32 3.62 18.95
C GLU A 116 -0.07 3.09 17.56
N ALA A 117 -0.23 4.00 16.62
CA ALA A 117 -0.45 3.71 15.20
C ALA A 117 0.70 4.30 14.36
N LEU A 118 1.49 3.41 13.77
CA LEU A 118 2.86 3.66 13.36
C LEU A 118 3.04 3.47 11.84
N PRO A 119 3.38 4.54 11.08
CA PRO A 119 3.64 4.45 9.65
C PRO A 119 4.88 3.63 9.28
N VAL A 120 4.72 2.67 8.37
CA VAL A 120 5.79 1.85 7.79
C VAL A 120 6.08 2.32 6.38
N ILE A 121 7.20 3.02 6.21
CA ILE A 121 7.55 3.75 5.00
C ILE A 121 8.98 3.37 4.59
N GLY A 122 9.15 2.98 3.32
CA GLY A 122 10.44 2.94 2.66
C GLY A 122 10.84 4.37 2.29
N GLU A 123 10.14 4.99 1.36
CA GLU A 123 10.46 6.37 0.99
C GLU A 123 9.21 7.15 0.55
N PHE A 124 9.37 8.46 0.43
CA PHE A 124 8.44 9.30 -0.34
C PHE A 124 9.02 9.50 -1.73
N ILE A 125 8.27 9.11 -2.76
CA ILE A 125 8.69 9.20 -4.16
C ILE A 125 7.48 9.58 -5.04
N SER A 126 7.71 10.45 -6.03
CA SER A 126 6.67 10.83 -6.99
C SER A 126 6.58 9.82 -8.14
N ALA A 127 5.44 9.78 -8.84
CA ALA A 127 5.28 8.87 -9.98
C ALA A 127 6.34 9.11 -11.08
N GLN A 128 6.69 10.37 -11.37
CA GLN A 128 7.75 10.68 -12.33
C GLN A 128 9.12 10.14 -11.85
N GLN A 129 9.46 10.32 -10.58
CA GLN A 129 10.71 9.80 -10.01
C GLN A 129 10.77 8.26 -10.03
N MET A 130 9.63 7.59 -9.87
CA MET A 130 9.55 6.13 -10.00
C MET A 130 9.92 5.67 -11.41
N VAL A 131 9.39 6.34 -12.45
CA VAL A 131 9.70 6.04 -13.85
C VAL A 131 11.16 6.36 -14.18
N ASP A 132 11.65 7.53 -13.79
CA ASP A 132 13.04 7.93 -14.05
C ASP A 132 14.03 6.96 -13.40
N THR A 133 13.71 6.49 -12.19
CA THR A 133 14.50 5.48 -11.48
C THR A 133 14.44 4.13 -12.18
N PHE A 134 13.27 3.72 -12.66
CA PHE A 134 13.13 2.51 -13.47
C PHE A 134 14.00 2.56 -14.73
N VAL A 135 13.97 3.67 -15.48
CA VAL A 135 14.81 3.89 -16.68
C VAL A 135 16.30 3.81 -16.30
N ARG A 136 16.71 4.49 -15.23
CA ARG A 136 18.11 4.51 -14.77
C ARG A 136 18.62 3.13 -14.37
N VAL A 137 17.80 2.33 -13.67
CA VAL A 137 18.21 1.01 -13.15
C VAL A 137 18.17 -0.07 -14.22
N THR A 138 17.14 -0.06 -15.08
CA THR A 138 16.92 -1.13 -16.07
C THR A 138 17.55 -0.83 -17.43
N GLY A 139 17.79 0.44 -17.75
CA GLY A 139 18.17 0.89 -19.09
C GLY A 139 17.02 0.85 -20.12
N LYS A 140 15.80 0.44 -19.73
CA LYS A 140 14.65 0.42 -20.63
C LYS A 140 14.08 1.83 -20.79
N ARG A 141 13.71 2.19 -22.01
CA ARG A 141 12.97 3.44 -22.28
C ARG A 141 11.56 3.30 -21.70
N ALA A 142 11.21 4.16 -20.77
CA ALA A 142 9.88 4.22 -20.19
C ALA A 142 9.46 5.69 -20.02
N ARG A 143 8.16 5.93 -20.06
CA ARG A 143 7.56 7.24 -19.78
C ARG A 143 6.39 7.10 -18.82
N TYR A 144 6.19 8.13 -18.02
CA TYR A 144 5.01 8.23 -17.18
C TYR A 144 3.75 8.32 -18.07
N ALA A 145 2.75 7.54 -17.71
CA ALA A 145 1.39 7.69 -18.20
C ALA A 145 0.46 7.88 -16.99
N SER A 146 -0.50 8.79 -17.12
CA SER A 146 -1.49 8.99 -16.06
C SER A 146 -2.43 7.79 -16.00
N ALA A 147 -2.65 7.25 -14.81
CA ALA A 147 -3.80 6.39 -14.48
C ALA A 147 -4.57 6.97 -13.28
N TYR A 148 -4.46 8.28 -13.05
CA TYR A 148 -5.01 8.95 -11.87
C TYR A 148 -6.54 9.09 -11.93
N SER A 149 -7.09 9.37 -13.11
CA SER A 149 -8.54 9.46 -13.32
C SER A 149 -9.15 8.08 -13.54
N ARG A 150 -10.46 7.91 -13.26
CA ARG A 150 -11.20 6.67 -13.60
C ARG A 150 -11.04 6.30 -15.06
N GLU A 151 -11.13 7.28 -15.97
CA GLU A 151 -11.04 7.04 -17.40
C GLU A 151 -9.64 6.53 -17.78
N ASP A 152 -8.59 7.19 -17.31
CA ASP A 152 -7.22 6.79 -17.61
C ASP A 152 -6.86 5.44 -16.98
N LEU A 153 -7.30 5.20 -15.73
CA LEU A 153 -7.15 3.92 -15.06
C LEU A 153 -7.73 2.79 -15.90
N LEU A 154 -8.96 2.94 -16.38
CA LEU A 154 -9.61 1.90 -17.19
C LEU A 154 -9.05 1.80 -18.61
N ARG A 155 -8.49 2.89 -19.15
CA ARG A 155 -7.78 2.87 -20.43
C ARG A 155 -6.52 2.00 -20.36
N HIS A 156 -5.75 2.14 -19.29
CA HIS A 156 -4.51 1.37 -19.10
C HIS A 156 -4.75 -0.02 -18.49
N PHE A 157 -5.78 -0.19 -17.67
CA PHE A 157 -6.08 -1.43 -16.95
C PHE A 157 -7.55 -1.83 -17.12
N PRO A 158 -7.98 -2.23 -18.33
CA PRO A 158 -9.38 -2.58 -18.61
C PRO A 158 -9.88 -3.78 -17.79
N GLY A 159 -8.98 -4.61 -17.27
CA GLY A 159 -9.31 -5.73 -16.38
C GLY A 159 -10.03 -5.30 -15.09
N PHE A 160 -9.88 -4.04 -14.65
CA PHE A 160 -10.61 -3.52 -13.48
C PHE A 160 -12.07 -3.17 -13.78
N ALA A 161 -12.45 -3.01 -15.05
CA ALA A 161 -13.81 -2.58 -15.43
C ALA A 161 -14.92 -3.53 -14.94
N GLY A 162 -14.60 -4.81 -14.71
CA GLY A 162 -15.54 -5.80 -14.19
C GLY A 162 -15.90 -5.61 -12.70
N ASN A 163 -15.22 -4.72 -11.97
CA ASN A 163 -15.45 -4.47 -10.56
C ASN A 163 -15.53 -2.96 -10.26
N GLU A 164 -16.72 -2.38 -10.44
CA GLU A 164 -16.94 -0.94 -10.23
C GLU A 164 -16.65 -0.50 -8.78
N HIS A 165 -16.88 -1.37 -7.79
CA HIS A 165 -16.56 -1.05 -6.40
C HIS A 165 -15.06 -0.87 -6.20
N LEU A 166 -14.25 -1.77 -6.77
CA LEU A 166 -12.79 -1.66 -6.77
C LEU A 166 -12.34 -0.38 -7.47
N VAL A 167 -12.87 -0.11 -8.68
CA VAL A 167 -12.49 1.09 -9.45
C VAL A 167 -12.78 2.37 -8.67
N ARG A 168 -13.99 2.49 -8.12
CA ARG A 168 -14.39 3.66 -7.32
C ARG A 168 -13.52 3.83 -6.08
N GLU A 169 -13.18 2.73 -5.43
CA GLU A 169 -12.31 2.71 -4.26
C GLU A 169 -10.87 3.10 -4.57
N LEU A 170 -10.30 2.59 -5.66
CA LEU A 170 -8.95 2.97 -6.10
C LEU A 170 -8.87 4.46 -6.38
N VAL A 171 -9.83 5.01 -7.12
CA VAL A 171 -9.89 6.45 -7.42
C VAL A 171 -10.06 7.27 -6.14
N GLY A 172 -11.00 6.90 -5.26
CA GLY A 172 -11.23 7.64 -4.01
C GLY A 172 -10.03 7.60 -3.05
N MET A 173 -9.29 6.49 -3.01
CA MET A 173 -8.06 6.35 -2.23
C MET A 173 -6.94 7.27 -2.74
N VAL A 174 -6.72 7.34 -4.05
CA VAL A 174 -5.64 8.16 -4.61
C VAL A 174 -5.95 9.65 -4.50
N GLU A 175 -7.21 10.03 -4.71
CA GLU A 175 -7.68 11.39 -4.46
C GLU A 175 -7.50 11.78 -2.99
N TYR A 176 -7.85 10.89 -2.05
CA TYR A 176 -7.59 11.12 -0.62
C TYR A 176 -6.10 11.34 -0.35
N ALA A 177 -5.24 10.44 -0.84
CA ALA A 177 -3.80 10.51 -0.59
C ALA A 177 -3.18 11.80 -1.15
N VAL A 178 -3.68 12.29 -2.28
CA VAL A 178 -3.23 13.53 -2.93
C VAL A 178 -3.75 14.78 -2.23
N GLU A 179 -5.03 14.82 -1.87
CA GLU A 179 -5.68 16.04 -1.36
C GLU A 179 -5.52 16.22 0.16
N TYR A 180 -5.42 15.12 0.91
CA TYR A 180 -5.39 15.12 2.37
C TYR A 180 -4.08 14.57 2.96
N GLY A 181 -3.24 13.95 2.12
CA GLY A 181 -2.08 13.17 2.55
C GLY A 181 -2.45 11.72 2.87
N TYR A 182 -1.51 10.80 2.63
CA TYR A 182 -1.73 9.36 2.85
C TYR A 182 -1.90 8.99 4.34
N TYR A 183 -1.24 9.73 5.23
CA TYR A 183 -1.31 9.56 6.68
C TYR A 183 -1.92 10.81 7.32
N ALA A 184 -2.67 10.63 8.41
CA ALA A 184 -3.22 11.77 9.14
C ALA A 184 -2.11 12.68 9.72
N PRO A 185 -2.38 13.98 9.90
CA PRO A 185 -1.45 14.88 10.58
C PRO A 185 -1.05 14.36 11.97
N GLY A 186 0.22 14.51 12.34
CA GLY A 186 0.75 14.14 13.66
C GLY A 186 1.34 12.74 13.77
N ARG A 187 1.22 11.89 12.74
CA ARG A 187 1.92 10.60 12.68
C ARG A 187 3.45 10.80 12.59
N ASP A 188 4.24 9.98 13.29
CA ASP A 188 5.71 9.97 13.11
C ASP A 188 6.08 9.23 11.82
N LEU A 189 6.16 9.97 10.71
CA LEU A 189 6.54 9.46 9.39
C LEU A 189 8.00 8.99 9.31
N THR A 190 8.81 9.25 10.34
CA THR A 190 10.24 8.88 10.37
C THR A 190 10.49 7.66 11.23
N TRP A 191 9.50 7.17 11.98
CA TRP A 191 9.66 6.07 12.94
C TRP A 191 10.22 4.80 12.29
N SER A 192 9.60 4.32 11.21
CA SER A 192 10.00 3.07 10.56
C SER A 192 11.44 3.12 10.02
N ARG A 193 11.88 4.27 9.51
CA ARG A 193 13.27 4.47 9.08
C ARG A 193 14.27 4.50 10.24
N LYS A 194 13.87 4.97 11.43
CA LYS A 194 14.73 4.95 12.62
C LYS A 194 14.99 3.53 13.12
N ILE A 195 13.97 2.66 13.06
CA ILE A 195 14.04 1.28 13.57
C ILE A 195 14.57 0.31 12.51
N ASP A 196 14.36 0.62 11.22
CA ASP A 196 14.97 -0.07 10.10
C ASP A 196 15.60 0.92 9.11
N PRO A 197 16.88 1.29 9.32
CA PRO A 197 17.62 2.12 8.38
C PRO A 197 17.76 1.49 6.98
N ASN A 198 17.57 0.18 6.85
CA ASN A 198 17.76 -0.59 5.61
C ASN A 198 16.46 -0.82 4.83
N ALA A 199 15.33 -0.26 5.27
CA ALA A 199 14.07 -0.33 4.53
C ALA A 199 14.30 0.11 3.07
N LEU A 200 13.87 -0.72 2.11
CA LEU A 200 14.25 -0.50 0.71
C LEU A 200 13.65 0.80 0.17
N THR A 201 14.46 1.54 -0.58
CA THR A 201 13.97 2.50 -1.57
C THR A 201 13.54 1.77 -2.85
N TRP A 202 12.83 2.43 -3.74
CA TRP A 202 12.40 1.93 -5.04
C TRP A 202 13.60 1.53 -5.91
N GLU A 203 14.67 2.33 -5.91
CA GLU A 203 15.90 1.99 -6.60
C GLU A 203 16.51 0.69 -6.06
N GLN A 204 16.58 0.55 -4.73
CA GLN A 204 17.13 -0.66 -4.10
C GLN A 204 16.23 -1.87 -4.35
N PHE A 205 14.91 -1.68 -4.31
CA PHE A 205 13.92 -2.70 -4.65
C PHE A 205 14.11 -3.19 -6.09
N LEU A 206 14.20 -2.29 -7.07
CA LEU A 206 14.45 -2.64 -8.48
C LEU A 206 15.77 -3.38 -8.69
N LYS A 207 16.85 -2.89 -8.08
CA LYS A 207 18.17 -3.56 -8.16
C LYS A 207 18.14 -4.97 -7.56
N ARG A 208 17.45 -5.14 -6.43
CA ARG A 208 17.36 -6.42 -5.73
C ARG A 208 16.45 -7.42 -6.45
N SER A 209 15.28 -6.98 -6.90
CA SER A 209 14.32 -7.82 -7.62
C SER A 209 14.76 -8.13 -9.05
N LYS A 210 15.61 -7.27 -9.63
CA LYS A 210 16.00 -7.27 -11.04
C LYS A 210 14.80 -7.15 -11.98
N TRP A 211 13.68 -6.63 -11.47
CA TRP A 211 12.44 -6.52 -12.23
C TRP A 211 12.61 -5.64 -13.47
N GLN A 212 12.06 -6.11 -14.60
CA GLN A 212 12.23 -5.50 -15.91
C GLN A 212 10.92 -4.92 -16.48
N GLY A 213 9.86 -4.85 -15.68
CA GLY A 213 8.54 -4.36 -16.11
C GLY A 213 7.55 -5.48 -16.46
N ASP A 214 7.93 -6.75 -16.31
CA ASP A 214 7.08 -7.89 -16.65
C ASP A 214 6.11 -8.25 -15.51
N LEU A 215 4.95 -8.85 -15.82
CA LEU A 215 4.02 -9.32 -14.80
C LEU A 215 4.69 -10.37 -13.90
N LEU A 216 4.60 -10.16 -12.59
CA LEU A 216 4.97 -11.13 -11.56
C LEU A 216 3.77 -11.31 -10.64
N SER A 217 3.16 -12.50 -10.66
CA SER A 217 2.12 -12.85 -9.70
C SER A 217 2.73 -13.58 -8.51
N TYR A 218 2.27 -13.21 -7.32
CA TYR A 218 2.67 -13.83 -6.05
C TYR A 218 1.65 -14.89 -5.58
N GLY A 219 0.63 -15.19 -6.39
CA GLY A 219 -0.37 -16.23 -6.14
C GLY A 219 0.03 -17.61 -6.67
N ALA A 220 -0.37 -18.67 -5.95
CA ALA A 220 -0.39 -20.03 -6.48
C ALA A 220 -1.19 -20.03 -7.81
N ALA A 221 -0.69 -20.77 -8.80
CA ALA A 221 -1.28 -20.85 -10.14
C ALA A 221 -2.81 -20.82 -10.07
N ALA A 222 -3.43 -19.87 -10.78
CA ALA A 222 -4.86 -19.92 -11.02
C ALA A 222 -5.20 -21.36 -11.46
N GLU A 223 -6.06 -22.04 -10.71
CA GLU A 223 -6.63 -23.31 -11.15
C GLU A 223 -7.31 -23.04 -12.49
N ALA A 224 -6.57 -23.37 -13.55
CA ALA A 224 -7.08 -23.41 -14.89
C ALA A 224 -8.10 -24.56 -14.94
N GLU A 225 -9.28 -24.24 -15.43
CA GLU A 225 -10.31 -25.17 -15.91
C GLU A 225 -10.98 -26.07 -14.85
N LEU A 226 -12.03 -25.54 -14.22
CA LEU A 226 -13.22 -26.36 -13.98
C LEU A 226 -14.20 -26.11 -15.13
N ALA A 227 -14.12 -26.98 -16.13
CA ALA A 227 -15.14 -27.15 -17.16
C ALA A 227 -16.50 -27.49 -16.51
N PRO A 228 -17.63 -27.04 -17.09
CA PRO A 228 -18.94 -27.24 -16.49
C PRO A 228 -19.38 -28.71 -16.60
N ILE A 229 -19.94 -29.24 -15.51
CA ILE A 229 -20.92 -30.34 -15.54
C ILE A 229 -22.19 -29.83 -14.89
#